data_AF-A0A1I7K9T7-F1
#
_entry.id   AF-A0A1I7K9T7-F1
#
_cell.length_a   1.000
_cell.length_b   1.000
_cell.length_c   1.000
_cell.angle_alpha   90.00
_cell.angle_beta   90.00
_cell.angle_gamma   90.00
#
_symmetry.space_group_name_H-M   'P 1'
#
loop_
_entity.id
_entity.type
_entity.pdbx_description
1 polymer ?
#
loop_
_entity_poly.entity_id
_entity_poly.type
_entity_poly.pdbx_seq_one_letter_code
_entity_poly.pdbx_strand_id
1 'polypeptide(L)'
;MKFINLLKRKKNSIPYISLCGKLEAIIGGYYLSGSGLYDIETLYYDPDAGIYDEIPLSKDKIVAYFLENESIAIVRNDILSKLKAETKEYNLKFVSVENFEGEYLSKELLESYFSCLQNITWIDDDFMYDASIEFDFEAFEIIDSGALYLNPKHFSVEQFISVLRA
;
A
#
# COMPACT_ATOMS: atom_id res chain seq x y z
N MET A 1 -25.63 42.64 -9.85
CA MET A 1 -25.86 41.40 -9.07
C MET A 1 -24.75 40.41 -9.39
N LYS A 2 -23.84 40.15 -8.44
CA LYS A 2 -22.79 39.14 -8.59
C LYS A 2 -23.36 37.79 -8.14
N PHE A 3 -23.46 36.84 -9.06
CA PHE A 3 -23.76 35.45 -8.74
C PHE A 3 -22.57 34.86 -8.00
N ILE A 4 -22.74 34.59 -6.70
CA ILE A 4 -21.80 33.77 -5.94
C ILE A 4 -22.16 32.33 -6.27
N ASN A 5 -21.36 31.70 -7.13
CA ASN A 5 -21.37 30.25 -7.30
C ASN A 5 -20.93 29.64 -5.97
N LEU A 6 -21.89 29.23 -5.13
CA LEU A 6 -21.62 28.32 -4.03
C LEU A 6 -21.18 26.99 -4.67
N LEU A 7 -19.87 26.83 -4.79
CA LEU A 7 -19.25 25.51 -4.93
C LEU A 7 -19.87 24.61 -3.87
N LYS A 8 -20.61 23.59 -4.31
CA LYS A 8 -20.95 22.42 -3.50
C LYS A 8 -19.63 21.85 -2.99
N ARG A 9 -19.18 22.28 -1.81
CA ARG A 9 -18.26 21.50 -1.00
C ARG A 9 -18.95 20.16 -0.79
N LYS A 10 -18.48 19.12 -1.47
CA LYS A 10 -18.77 17.73 -1.09
C LYS A 10 -18.43 17.68 0.41
N LYS A 11 -19.44 17.56 1.25
CA LYS A 11 -19.23 17.24 2.67
C LYS A 11 -18.49 15.90 2.62
N ASN A 12 -17.20 15.88 2.92
CA ASN A 12 -16.51 14.63 3.22
C ASN A 12 -17.22 14.10 4.47
N SER A 13 -18.16 13.19 4.27
CA SER A 13 -18.82 12.49 5.35
C SER A 13 -17.75 11.62 6.00
N ILE A 14 -17.37 11.98 7.22
CA ILE A 14 -16.52 11.11 8.04
C ILE A 14 -17.28 9.77 8.18
N PRO A 15 -16.64 8.63 7.90
CA PRO A 15 -17.27 7.33 8.10
C PRO A 15 -17.77 7.19 9.54
N TYR A 16 -18.95 6.57 9.71
CA TYR A 16 -19.55 6.39 11.04
C TYR A 16 -18.88 5.28 11.86
N ILE A 17 -18.13 4.40 11.20
CA ILE A 17 -17.39 3.27 11.78
C ILE A 17 -15.95 3.29 11.24
N SER A 18 -15.00 2.73 11.98
CA SER A 18 -13.62 2.56 11.50
C SER A 18 -13.57 1.61 10.30
N LEU A 19 -12.50 1.70 9.50
CA LEU A 19 -12.28 0.81 8.36
C LEU A 19 -12.20 -0.66 8.81
N CYS A 20 -11.42 -0.94 9.86
CA CYS A 20 -11.40 -2.25 10.53
C CYS A 20 -12.82 -2.74 10.87
N GLY A 21 -13.61 -1.94 11.61
CA GLY A 21 -14.97 -2.34 12.01
C GLY A 21 -15.91 -2.59 10.82
N LYS A 22 -15.73 -1.84 9.73
CA LYS A 22 -16.49 -2.06 8.49
C LYS A 22 -16.11 -3.38 7.82
N LEU A 23 -14.81 -3.62 7.62
CA LEU A 23 -14.33 -4.78 6.88
C LEU A 23 -14.57 -6.07 7.67
N GLU A 24 -14.28 -6.08 8.96
CA GLU A 24 -14.37 -7.28 9.80
C GLU A 24 -15.81 -7.56 10.27
N ALA A 25 -16.49 -6.56 10.86
CA ALA A 25 -17.74 -6.80 11.58
C ALA A 25 -19.02 -6.56 10.73
N ILE A 26 -18.94 -5.74 9.68
CA ILE A 26 -20.10 -5.41 8.84
C ILE A 26 -20.11 -6.19 7.53
N ILE A 27 -18.96 -6.24 6.84
CA ILE A 27 -18.83 -6.99 5.58
C ILE A 27 -18.49 -8.46 5.87
N GLY A 28 -17.49 -8.70 6.71
CA GLY A 28 -16.98 -10.05 7.02
C GLY A 28 -16.04 -10.60 5.96
N GLY A 29 -15.33 -11.69 6.30
CA GLY A 29 -14.36 -12.35 5.42
C GLY A 29 -13.02 -11.61 5.30
N TYR A 30 -12.87 -10.47 5.98
CA TYR A 30 -11.62 -9.72 6.07
C TYR A 30 -11.06 -9.73 7.49
N TYR A 31 -9.74 -9.60 7.60
CA TYR A 31 -9.05 -9.31 8.86
C TYR A 31 -7.99 -8.23 8.63
N LEU A 32 -8.04 -7.15 9.41
CA LEU A 32 -7.13 -6.02 9.28
C LEU A 32 -6.11 -6.04 10.42
N SER A 33 -4.96 -6.63 10.13
CA SER A 33 -3.87 -6.73 11.09
C SER A 33 -3.15 -5.40 11.25
N GLY A 34 -2.90 -5.02 12.51
CA GLY A 34 -2.12 -3.84 12.87
C GLY A 34 -2.90 -2.55 13.03
N SER A 35 -4.24 -2.63 12.96
CA SER A 35 -5.10 -1.45 13.07
C SER A 35 -4.89 -0.68 14.38
N GLY A 36 -4.63 0.62 14.26
CA GLY A 36 -4.44 1.54 15.38
C GLY A 36 -3.13 1.39 16.16
N LEU A 37 -2.20 0.53 15.72
CA LEU A 37 -0.92 0.29 16.40
C LEU A 37 0.31 0.49 15.50
N TYR A 38 0.16 0.36 14.18
CA TYR A 38 1.28 0.42 13.22
C TYR A 38 0.96 1.38 12.06
N ASP A 39 1.99 1.97 11.47
CA ASP A 39 1.86 2.87 10.31
C ASP A 39 1.44 2.12 9.02
N ILE A 40 1.51 0.79 9.04
CA ILE A 40 1.15 -0.12 7.95
C ILE A 40 0.21 -1.19 8.47
N GLU A 41 -0.99 -1.23 7.92
CA GLU A 41 -1.98 -2.26 8.25
C GLU A 41 -2.06 -3.28 7.10
N THR A 42 -2.15 -4.56 7.42
CA THR A 42 -2.19 -5.65 6.44
C THR A 42 -3.58 -6.25 6.39
N LEU A 43 -4.22 -6.21 5.22
CA LEU A 43 -5.54 -6.77 5.00
C LEU A 43 -5.44 -8.19 4.48
N TYR A 44 -6.01 -9.11 5.23
CA TYR A 44 -6.21 -10.49 4.85
C TYR A 44 -7.65 -10.69 4.40
N TYR A 45 -7.87 -11.56 3.42
CA TYR A 45 -9.20 -11.92 2.94
C TYR A 45 -9.29 -13.42 2.71
N ASP A 46 -10.36 -14.01 3.22
CA ASP A 46 -10.72 -15.40 2.95
C ASP A 46 -12.20 -15.46 2.53
N PRO A 47 -12.50 -15.76 1.25
CA PRO A 47 -13.89 -15.83 0.79
C PRO A 47 -14.67 -16.98 1.41
N ASP A 48 -13.97 -18.00 1.94
CA ASP A 48 -14.59 -19.17 2.55
C ASP A 48 -14.79 -19.01 4.07
N ALA A 49 -14.24 -17.96 4.68
CA ALA A 49 -14.42 -17.67 6.09
C ALA A 49 -15.80 -17.07 6.37
N GLY A 50 -16.52 -17.66 7.32
CA GLY A 50 -17.72 -17.08 7.90
C GLY A 50 -17.42 -15.86 8.77
N ILE A 51 -18.46 -15.14 9.18
CA ILE A 51 -18.36 -13.90 10.00
C ILE A 51 -17.66 -14.14 11.36
N TYR A 52 -17.72 -15.37 11.87
CA TYR A 52 -17.13 -15.75 13.16
C TYR A 52 -15.87 -16.61 13.01
N ASP A 53 -15.43 -16.87 11.78
CA ASP A 53 -14.27 -17.71 11.53
C ASP A 53 -12.99 -16.88 11.63
N GLU A 54 -11.95 -17.49 12.19
CA GLU A 54 -10.62 -16.90 12.21
C GLU A 54 -10.02 -16.94 10.80
N ILE A 55 -9.50 -15.80 10.34
CA ILE A 55 -8.83 -15.72 9.06
C ILE A 55 -7.34 -16.02 9.25
N PRO A 56 -6.78 -17.03 8.55
CA PRO A 56 -5.36 -17.34 8.64
C PRO A 56 -4.49 -16.15 8.22
N LEU A 57 -3.50 -15.81 9.05
CA LEU A 57 -2.53 -14.75 8.77
C LEU A 57 -1.37 -15.28 7.92
N SER A 58 -1.70 -15.75 6.71
CA SER A 58 -0.75 -16.32 5.76
C SER A 58 -0.58 -15.41 4.54
N LYS A 59 0.60 -15.50 3.90
CA LYS A 59 0.99 -14.61 2.79
C LYS A 59 0.00 -14.65 1.62
N ASP A 60 -0.53 -15.83 1.31
CA ASP A 60 -1.50 -16.07 0.23
C ASP A 60 -2.87 -15.41 0.48
N LYS A 61 -3.20 -15.14 1.74
CA LYS A 61 -4.44 -14.47 2.16
C LYS A 61 -4.31 -12.95 2.19
N ILE A 62 -3.10 -12.39 2.07
CA ILE A 62 -2.90 -10.94 1.98
C ILE A 62 -3.51 -10.44 0.66
N VAL A 63 -4.33 -9.40 0.74
CA VAL A 63 -4.96 -8.78 -0.43
C VAL A 63 -4.77 -7.28 -0.52
N ALA A 64 -4.37 -6.62 0.57
CA ALA A 64 -3.97 -5.23 0.55
C ALA A 64 -3.04 -4.84 1.71
N TYR A 65 -2.32 -3.74 1.51
CA TYR A 65 -1.67 -2.97 2.58
C TYR A 65 -2.27 -1.58 2.64
N PHE A 66 -2.67 -1.14 3.82
CA PHE A 66 -3.08 0.23 4.09
C PHE A 66 -1.94 1.01 4.71
N LEU A 67 -1.75 2.24 4.24
CA LEU A 67 -0.67 3.14 4.65
C LEU A 67 -1.24 4.54 4.90
N GLU A 68 -0.43 5.40 5.52
CA GLU A 68 -0.74 6.82 5.74
C GLU A 68 -2.08 6.98 6.49
N ASN A 69 -2.22 6.29 7.63
CA ASN A 69 -3.44 6.26 8.45
C ASN A 69 -4.70 5.91 7.63
N GLU A 70 -4.63 4.77 6.94
CA GLU A 70 -5.74 4.27 6.11
C GLU A 70 -6.19 5.28 5.04
N SER A 71 -5.28 6.06 4.45
CA SER A 71 -5.63 6.98 3.35
C SER A 71 -5.21 6.46 1.98
N ILE A 72 -4.27 5.52 1.95
CA ILE A 72 -3.75 4.87 0.74
C ILE A 72 -3.82 3.35 0.94
N ALA A 73 -4.25 2.64 -0.10
CA ALA A 73 -4.26 1.18 -0.14
C ALA A 73 -3.48 0.70 -1.37
N ILE A 74 -2.48 -0.16 -1.17
CA ILE A 74 -1.87 -0.96 -2.23
C ILE A 74 -2.61 -2.30 -2.27
N VAL A 75 -3.25 -2.62 -3.39
CA VAL A 75 -4.30 -3.66 -3.45
C VAL A 75 -4.08 -4.59 -4.63
N ARG A 76 -4.31 -5.89 -4.42
CA ARG A 76 -4.26 -6.89 -5.49
C ARG A 76 -5.40 -6.69 -6.51
N ASN A 77 -5.10 -6.85 -7.79
CA ASN A 77 -6.03 -6.53 -8.88
C ASN A 77 -7.35 -7.32 -8.81
N ASP A 78 -7.30 -8.57 -8.39
CA ASP A 78 -8.46 -9.47 -8.27
C ASP A 78 -9.47 -9.01 -7.21
N ILE A 79 -9.02 -8.37 -6.11
CA ILE A 79 -9.90 -7.86 -5.06
C ILE A 79 -10.29 -6.38 -5.26
N LEU A 80 -9.53 -5.63 -6.07
CA LEU A 80 -9.61 -4.16 -6.17
C LEU A 80 -11.04 -3.63 -6.34
N SER A 81 -11.80 -4.20 -7.29
CA SER A 81 -13.15 -3.73 -7.60
C SER A 81 -14.12 -3.96 -6.44
N LYS A 82 -13.99 -5.10 -5.75
CA LYS A 82 -14.78 -5.44 -4.57
C LYS A 82 -14.46 -4.49 -3.42
N LEU A 83 -13.17 -4.34 -3.10
CA LEU A 83 -12.74 -3.48 -2.00
C LEU A 83 -13.17 -2.01 -2.23
N LYS A 84 -12.99 -1.47 -3.44
CA LYS A 84 -13.47 -0.11 -3.80
C LYS A 84 -14.97 0.08 -3.56
N ALA A 85 -15.79 -0.92 -3.89
CA ALA A 85 -17.23 -0.85 -3.70
C ALA A 85 -17.62 -0.89 -2.22
N GLU A 86 -16.91 -1.72 -1.46
CA GLU A 86 -17.11 -1.97 -0.03
C GLU A 86 -16.62 -0.84 0.87
N THR A 87 -15.62 -0.09 0.42
CA THR A 87 -15.01 1.02 1.17
C THR A 87 -15.23 2.38 0.51
N LYS A 88 -16.26 2.52 -0.34
CA LYS A 88 -16.51 3.76 -1.12
C LYS A 88 -16.72 5.02 -0.27
N GLU A 89 -17.15 4.85 0.99
CA GLU A 89 -17.34 5.94 1.95
C GLU A 89 -16.05 6.39 2.64
N TYR A 90 -14.98 5.58 2.55
CA TYR A 90 -13.64 5.89 3.03
C TYR A 90 -12.90 6.57 1.87
N ASN A 91 -12.35 7.75 2.11
CA ASN A 91 -11.69 8.56 1.08
C ASN A 91 -10.29 8.01 0.73
N LEU A 92 -10.27 6.76 0.27
CA LEU A 92 -9.07 5.97 -0.02
C LEU A 92 -8.56 6.23 -1.43
N LYS A 93 -7.25 6.39 -1.56
CA LYS A 93 -6.55 6.24 -2.85
C LYS A 93 -6.11 4.79 -3.00
N PHE A 94 -6.24 4.26 -4.21
CA PHE A 94 -5.89 2.86 -4.51
C PHE A 94 -4.75 2.79 -5.51
N VAL A 95 -3.68 2.11 -5.13
CA VAL A 95 -2.60 1.64 -6.02
C VAL A 95 -2.85 0.16 -6.28
N SER A 96 -2.98 -0.24 -7.54
CA SER A 96 -3.34 -1.61 -7.89
C SER A 96 -2.15 -2.38 -8.46
N VAL A 97 -1.95 -3.61 -8.01
CA VAL A 97 -0.84 -4.49 -8.43
C VAL A 97 -1.36 -5.89 -8.75
N GLU A 98 -0.66 -6.63 -9.61
CA GLU A 98 -1.07 -8.01 -9.93
C GLU A 98 -0.80 -8.97 -8.76
N ASN A 99 0.36 -8.82 -8.11
CA ASN A 99 0.80 -9.51 -6.92
C ASN A 99 1.77 -8.60 -6.12
N PHE A 100 2.30 -9.06 -4.99
CA PHE A 100 3.15 -8.22 -4.13
C PHE A 100 4.64 -8.41 -4.36
N GLU A 101 5.02 -9.48 -5.06
CA GLU A 101 6.40 -9.86 -5.39
C GLU A 101 6.94 -9.18 -6.66
N GLY A 102 6.07 -8.85 -7.62
CA GLY A 102 6.47 -8.24 -8.88
C GLY A 102 6.84 -6.77 -8.72
N GLU A 103 7.79 -6.31 -9.53
CA GLU A 103 8.34 -4.95 -9.50
C GLU A 103 7.43 -3.94 -10.22
N TYR A 104 6.31 -3.60 -9.57
CA TYR A 104 5.27 -2.73 -10.13
C TYR A 104 5.37 -1.27 -9.66
N LEU A 105 6.16 -1.00 -8.63
CA LEU A 105 6.25 0.32 -8.02
C LEU A 105 7.51 1.06 -8.48
N SER A 106 7.44 2.39 -8.46
CA SER A 106 8.56 3.28 -8.71
C SER A 106 8.52 4.46 -7.74
N LYS A 107 9.65 5.17 -7.60
CA LYS A 107 9.72 6.37 -6.75
C LYS A 107 8.74 7.44 -7.21
N GLU A 108 8.69 7.70 -8.51
CA GLU A 108 7.76 8.66 -9.10
C GLU A 108 6.29 8.30 -8.81
N LEU A 109 5.95 7.00 -8.91
CA LEU A 109 4.62 6.54 -8.57
C LEU A 109 4.31 6.81 -7.10
N LEU A 110 5.20 6.45 -6.18
CA LEU A 110 4.97 6.72 -4.76
C LEU A 110 4.82 8.22 -4.47
N GLU A 111 5.65 9.08 -5.04
CA GLU A 111 5.57 10.53 -4.85
C GLU A 111 4.22 11.13 -5.32
N SER A 112 3.50 10.45 -6.22
CA SER A 112 2.14 10.86 -6.62
C SER A 112 1.05 10.51 -5.60
N TYR A 113 1.31 9.54 -4.71
CA TYR A 113 0.36 9.07 -3.70
C TYR A 113 0.68 9.59 -2.29
N PHE A 114 1.96 9.55 -1.91
CA PHE A 114 2.48 9.79 -0.57
C PHE A 114 3.04 11.20 -0.44
N SER A 115 2.72 11.89 0.66
CA SER A 115 3.20 13.25 0.91
C SER A 115 4.63 13.30 1.47
N CYS A 116 5.14 12.18 1.99
CA CYS A 116 6.44 12.13 2.65
C CYS A 116 7.03 10.72 2.55
N LEU A 117 8.11 10.54 1.78
CA LEU A 117 8.87 9.29 1.69
C LEU A 117 10.23 9.47 2.39
N GLN A 118 10.20 9.86 3.67
CA GLN A 118 11.42 10.03 4.45
C GLN A 118 12.03 8.67 4.83
N ASN A 119 13.35 8.64 4.99
CA ASN A 119 14.13 7.49 5.47
C ASN A 119 14.23 6.28 4.52
N ILE A 120 13.87 6.43 3.23
CA ILE A 120 14.14 5.41 2.22
C ILE A 120 15.51 5.67 1.57
N THR A 121 16.37 4.66 1.63
CA THR A 121 17.59 4.61 0.83
C THR A 121 17.25 4.24 -0.61
N TRP A 122 17.56 5.13 -1.55
CA TRP A 122 17.32 4.94 -2.97
C TRP A 122 18.63 4.61 -3.68
N ILE A 123 18.71 3.45 -4.32
CA ILE A 123 19.88 3.01 -5.07
C ILE A 123 19.42 2.45 -6.41
N ASP A 124 19.86 3.05 -7.50
CA ASP A 124 19.67 2.51 -8.84
C ASP A 124 20.64 1.36 -9.06
N ASP A 125 20.20 0.13 -8.76
CA ASP A 125 21.04 -1.08 -8.82
C ASP A 125 21.07 -1.73 -10.21
N ASP A 126 20.52 -1.07 -11.25
CA ASP A 126 20.50 -1.58 -12.62
C ASP A 126 21.92 -1.89 -13.14
N PHE A 127 22.94 -1.16 -12.67
CA PHE A 127 24.35 -1.38 -13.02
C PHE A 127 24.87 -2.77 -12.61
N MET A 128 24.19 -3.46 -11.68
CA MET A 128 24.55 -4.83 -11.28
C MET A 128 24.22 -5.85 -12.38
N TYR A 129 23.27 -5.52 -13.26
CA TYR A 129 22.72 -6.45 -14.25
C TYR A 129 22.87 -5.94 -15.70
N ASP A 130 23.08 -4.65 -15.90
CA ASP A 130 23.30 -4.04 -17.21
C ASP A 130 24.74 -3.54 -17.37
N ALA A 131 25.52 -4.26 -18.18
CA ALA A 131 26.91 -3.93 -18.47
C ALA A 131 27.11 -2.63 -19.28
N SER A 132 26.03 -2.01 -19.77
CA SER A 132 26.08 -0.70 -20.45
C SER A 132 26.05 0.48 -19.47
N ILE A 133 25.69 0.24 -18.21
CA ILE A 133 25.66 1.24 -17.15
C ILE A 133 27.03 1.23 -16.44
N GLU A 134 27.55 2.42 -16.11
CA GLU A 134 28.79 2.54 -15.33
C GLU A 134 28.58 1.95 -13.93
N PHE A 135 29.52 1.11 -13.49
CA PHE A 135 29.43 0.45 -12.20
C PHE A 135 29.60 1.47 -11.06
N ASP A 136 28.60 1.58 -10.20
CA ASP A 136 28.63 2.46 -9.03
C ASP A 136 29.16 1.71 -7.81
N PHE A 137 30.44 1.96 -7.49
CA PHE A 137 31.11 1.31 -6.35
C PHE A 137 30.55 1.76 -5.00
N GLU A 138 30.11 3.02 -4.86
CA GLU A 138 29.57 3.53 -3.59
C GLU A 138 28.19 2.90 -3.32
N ALA A 139 27.34 2.83 -4.35
CA ALA A 139 26.08 2.11 -4.27
C ALA A 139 26.30 0.62 -3.93
N PHE A 140 27.26 -0.03 -4.59
CA PHE A 140 27.57 -1.43 -4.34
C PHE A 140 28.02 -1.70 -2.90
N GLU A 141 28.85 -0.83 -2.30
CA GLU A 141 29.25 -0.98 -0.89
C GLU A 141 28.03 -0.97 0.06
N ILE A 142 27.03 -0.13 -0.22
CA ILE A 142 25.80 -0.10 0.57
C ILE A 142 25.00 -1.40 0.38
N ILE A 143 24.87 -1.87 -0.87
CA ILE A 143 24.17 -3.14 -1.18
C ILE A 143 24.86 -4.31 -0.47
N ASP A 144 26.18 -4.43 -0.57
CA ASP A 144 26.98 -5.52 0.02
C ASP A 144 26.92 -5.52 1.55
N SER A 145 26.72 -4.34 2.17
CA SER A 145 26.52 -4.23 3.63
C SER A 145 25.21 -4.87 4.12
N GLY A 146 24.28 -5.20 3.21
CA GLY A 146 22.95 -5.72 3.53
C GLY A 146 21.96 -4.64 3.98
N ALA A 147 22.26 -3.37 3.75
CA ALA A 147 21.34 -2.27 4.02
C ALA A 147 20.09 -2.40 3.15
N LEU A 148 18.92 -2.13 3.72
CA LEU A 148 17.67 -2.11 2.96
C LEU A 148 17.61 -0.86 2.07
N TYR A 149 17.27 -1.07 0.81
CA TYR A 149 17.13 -0.02 -0.19
C TYR A 149 15.98 -0.36 -1.16
N LEU A 150 15.59 0.62 -1.97
CA LEU A 150 14.71 0.44 -3.12
C LEU A 150 15.37 1.00 -4.37
N ASN A 151 15.19 0.30 -5.51
CA ASN A 151 15.53 0.88 -6.80
C ASN A 151 14.50 1.97 -7.16
N PRO A 152 14.91 3.20 -7.53
CA PRO A 152 13.97 4.28 -7.81
C PRO A 152 13.07 4.04 -9.02
N LYS A 153 13.47 3.16 -9.96
CA LYS A 153 12.76 2.89 -11.21
C LYS A 153 11.75 1.75 -11.05
N HIS A 154 12.09 0.72 -10.29
CA HIS A 154 11.28 -0.48 -10.15
C HIS A 154 11.53 -1.14 -8.79
N PHE A 155 10.48 -1.58 -8.11
CA PHE A 155 10.55 -2.40 -6.90
C PHE A 155 9.19 -3.02 -6.61
N SER A 156 9.22 -4.10 -5.84
CA SER A 156 8.02 -4.83 -5.41
C SER A 156 7.35 -4.18 -4.19
N VAL A 157 6.09 -4.52 -3.98
CA VAL A 157 5.37 -4.11 -2.76
C VAL A 157 6.04 -4.75 -1.54
N GLU A 158 6.52 -5.99 -1.63
CA GLU A 158 7.21 -6.66 -0.54
C GLU A 158 8.49 -5.95 -0.11
N GLN A 159 9.34 -5.54 -1.06
CA GLN A 159 10.52 -4.74 -0.76
C GLN A 159 10.11 -3.41 -0.09
N PHE A 160 9.09 -2.74 -0.61
CA PHE A 160 8.61 -1.48 -0.04
C PHE A 160 8.14 -1.64 1.40
N ILE A 161 7.30 -2.63 1.68
CA ILE A 161 6.78 -2.90 3.03
C ILE A 161 7.91 -3.34 3.97
N SER A 162 8.91 -4.09 3.49
CA SER A 162 10.09 -4.45 4.28
C SER A 162 10.89 -3.22 4.71
N VAL A 163 11.14 -2.30 3.77
CA VAL A 163 11.86 -1.03 4.03
C VAL A 163 11.10 -0.16 5.03
N LEU A 164 9.78 -0.04 4.89
CA LEU A 164 8.98 0.79 5.80
C LEU A 164 8.84 0.22 7.22
N ARG A 165 9.10 -1.09 7.41
CA ARG A 165 9.01 -1.76 8.72
C ARG A 165 10.34 -1.83 9.47
N ALA A 166 11.44 -1.50 8.81
CA ALA A 166 12.79 -1.56 9.36
C ALA A 166 13.08 -0.40 10.33
#